data_AF-A0A971XUS5-F1
#
_entry.id   AF-A0A971XUS5-F1
#
_cell.length_a   1.000
_cell.length_b   1.000
_cell.length_c   1.000
_cell.angle_alpha   90.00
_cell.angle_beta   90.00
_cell.angle_gamma   90.00
#
_symmetry.space_group_name_H-M   'P 1'
#
loop_
_entity.id
_entity.type
_entity.pdbx_description
1 polymer ?
#
loop_
_entity_poly.entity_id
_entity_poly.type
_entity_poly.pdbx_seq_one_letter_code
_entity_poly.pdbx_strand_id
1 'polypeptide(L)'
;MRSTSGKIAAEGPAAQATGAVPIYRRLFQRQEFGVFLVLVLISVFFSVSTTTFLTMPNMLNVLRQVSINGIIVMAMTFVIITRDIDLSIGSTFALVSMSVAILFNTHGMNIWLASLIGLILGGLLGLINGIITVKGQLPPFIVTLASMMIYRGMALVVSGGVPAAVRLPDSFFMLTGARLWGRIPVPSLWFLGATIVAGFVLHKTSYGFKVYAVGGSAEAARLAGINTDRVRITNFVIIGVISGLAGIISMSYLSSVTPTVGQGIETQVIAATVLGGTSMLGGVGTILGSMLGALVLGIIRNGLVLMGTSAYWIELITGVVLVLAVLVSSYSHREKR
;
A
#
# COMPACT_ATOMS: atom_id res chain seq x y z
N MET A 1 -35.03 0.87 -76.13
CA MET A 1 -35.91 1.24 -75.01
C MET A 1 -35.27 0.72 -73.72
N ARG A 2 -34.90 1.63 -72.80
CA ARG A 2 -34.59 1.48 -71.34
C ARG A 2 -33.51 0.43 -70.97
N SER A 3 -32.27 0.79 -70.63
CA SER A 3 -31.81 1.53 -69.42
C SER A 3 -32.38 1.00 -68.12
N THR A 4 -31.60 0.18 -67.41
CA THR A 4 -31.74 -0.08 -65.96
C THR A 4 -30.38 0.11 -65.31
N SER A 5 -30.03 1.39 -65.08
CA SER A 5 -29.06 1.79 -64.08
C SER A 5 -29.70 1.62 -62.70
N GLY A 6 -29.40 0.51 -62.03
CA GLY A 6 -29.72 0.31 -60.62
C GLY A 6 -28.70 1.05 -59.77
N LYS A 7 -29.01 2.29 -59.39
CA LYS A 7 -28.30 3.01 -58.32
C LYS A 7 -28.58 2.31 -57.00
N ILE A 8 -27.63 1.52 -56.51
CA ILE A 8 -27.56 1.17 -55.09
C ILE A 8 -26.99 2.40 -54.39
N ALA A 9 -27.87 3.14 -53.71
CA ALA A 9 -27.46 4.24 -52.86
C ALA A 9 -26.63 3.66 -51.70
N ALA A 10 -25.38 4.11 -51.60
CA ALA A 10 -24.53 3.86 -50.46
C ALA A 10 -25.06 4.66 -49.27
N GLU A 11 -25.81 4.01 -48.37
CA GLU A 11 -25.99 4.51 -47.02
C GLU A 11 -24.67 4.28 -46.27
N GLY A 12 -23.82 5.31 -46.26
CA GLY A 12 -22.66 5.34 -45.39
C GLY A 12 -23.11 5.28 -43.92
N PRO A 13 -22.36 4.59 -43.03
CA PRO A 13 -22.67 4.60 -41.62
C PRO A 13 -22.67 6.05 -41.12
N ALA A 14 -23.82 6.50 -40.66
CA ALA A 14 -24.01 7.81 -40.04
C ALA A 14 -22.93 8.01 -38.98
N ALA A 15 -22.12 9.06 -39.16
CA ALA A 15 -21.15 9.51 -38.19
C ALA A 15 -21.87 9.77 -36.87
N GLN A 16 -21.78 8.83 -35.94
CA GLN A 16 -22.21 9.02 -34.56
C GLN A 16 -21.34 10.14 -33.98
N ALA A 17 -21.94 11.31 -33.84
CA ALA A 17 -21.36 12.42 -33.13
C ALA A 17 -20.90 11.93 -31.75
N THR A 18 -19.60 11.96 -31.50
CA THR A 18 -18.98 11.69 -30.21
C THR A 18 -19.36 12.82 -29.26
N GLY A 19 -20.59 12.76 -28.74
CA GLY A 19 -21.05 13.65 -27.68
C GLY A 19 -20.08 13.55 -26.51
N ALA A 20 -19.41 14.67 -26.21
CA ALA A 20 -18.48 14.76 -25.09
C ALA A 20 -19.20 14.32 -23.81
N VAL A 21 -18.86 13.12 -23.32
CA VAL A 21 -19.42 12.57 -22.09
C VAL A 21 -19.25 13.62 -20.97
N PRO A 22 -20.34 14.03 -20.30
CA PRO A 22 -20.29 15.06 -19.28
C PRO A 22 -19.24 14.74 -18.20
N ILE A 23 -18.54 15.77 -17.70
CA ILE A 23 -17.45 15.63 -16.71
C ILE A 23 -17.90 14.86 -15.46
N TYR A 24 -19.14 15.06 -14.99
CA TYR A 24 -19.68 14.32 -13.86
C TYR A 24 -19.73 12.80 -14.13
N ARG A 25 -20.13 12.39 -15.34
CA ARG A 25 -20.21 10.97 -15.73
C ARG A 25 -18.82 10.32 -15.84
N ARG A 26 -17.77 11.10 -16.14
CA ARG A 26 -16.36 10.64 -16.10
C ARG A 26 -15.81 10.51 -14.68
N LEU A 27 -16.24 11.37 -13.75
CA LEU A 27 -15.90 11.27 -12.33
C LEU A 27 -16.55 10.02 -11.68
N PHE A 28 -17.81 9.73 -11.99
CA PHE A 28 -18.51 8.53 -11.51
C PHE A 28 -17.96 7.20 -12.08
N GLN A 29 -17.21 7.22 -13.19
CA GLN A 29 -16.65 6.02 -13.82
C GLN A 29 -15.26 5.63 -13.31
N ARG A 30 -14.61 6.50 -12.53
CA ARG A 30 -13.27 6.31 -11.95
C ARG A 30 -13.36 5.38 -10.73
N GLN A 31 -12.54 4.34 -10.68
CA GLN A 31 -12.50 3.38 -9.56
C GLN A 31 -12.28 4.08 -8.21
N GLU A 32 -11.62 5.24 -8.23
CA GLU A 32 -11.33 6.06 -7.05
C GLU A 32 -12.55 6.73 -6.43
N PHE A 33 -13.62 6.98 -7.22
CA PHE A 33 -14.80 7.68 -6.74
C PHE A 33 -15.57 6.88 -5.68
N GLY A 34 -15.68 5.56 -5.86
CA GLY A 34 -16.35 4.70 -4.88
C GLY A 34 -15.65 4.72 -3.52
N VAL A 35 -14.31 4.62 -3.51
CA VAL A 35 -13.51 4.65 -2.29
C VAL A 35 -13.54 6.03 -1.64
N PHE A 36 -13.50 7.10 -2.45
CA PHE A 36 -13.65 8.47 -1.96
C PHE A 36 -15.02 8.70 -1.31
N LEU A 37 -16.10 8.18 -1.90
CA LEU A 37 -17.44 8.27 -1.32
C LEU A 37 -17.52 7.56 0.02
N VAL A 38 -16.95 6.34 0.12
CA VAL A 38 -16.85 5.61 1.39
C VAL A 38 -16.09 6.44 2.43
N LEU A 39 -14.95 7.02 2.07
CA LEU A 39 -14.16 7.90 2.94
C LEU A 39 -14.99 9.07 3.48
N VAL A 40 -15.73 9.77 2.62
CA VAL A 40 -16.59 10.88 3.02
C VAL A 40 -17.69 10.42 3.98
N LEU A 41 -18.38 9.32 3.65
CA LEU A 41 -19.49 8.80 4.46
C LEU A 41 -19.03 8.40 5.88
N ILE A 42 -17.90 7.69 6.00
CA ILE A 42 -17.38 7.31 7.32
C ILE A 42 -16.88 8.55 8.09
N SER A 43 -16.29 9.53 7.41
CA SER A 43 -15.86 10.76 8.06
C SER A 43 -17.04 11.54 8.62
N VAL A 44 -18.14 11.66 7.87
CA VAL A 44 -19.38 12.29 8.36
C VAL A 44 -19.94 11.53 9.56
N PHE A 45 -20.01 10.20 9.48
CA PHE A 45 -20.50 9.35 10.57
C PHE A 45 -19.72 9.57 11.88
N PHE A 46 -18.39 9.53 11.84
CA PHE A 46 -17.60 9.76 13.05
C PHE A 46 -17.62 11.22 13.52
N SER A 47 -17.76 12.18 12.60
CA SER A 47 -17.90 13.60 12.96
C SER A 47 -19.14 13.88 13.79
N VAL A 48 -20.26 13.18 13.51
CA VAL A 48 -21.49 13.30 14.31
C VAL A 48 -21.48 12.42 15.55
N SER A 49 -20.73 11.31 15.53
CA SER A 49 -20.67 10.35 16.64
C SER A 49 -19.74 10.79 17.78
N THR A 50 -18.75 11.63 17.50
CA THR A 50 -17.80 12.13 18.51
C THR A 50 -17.32 13.54 18.19
N THR A 51 -17.30 14.40 19.21
CA THR A 51 -16.81 15.79 19.10
C THR A 51 -15.30 15.86 18.89
N THR A 52 -14.56 14.80 19.20
CA THR A 52 -13.10 14.76 19.12
C THR A 52 -12.60 14.44 17.70
N PHE A 53 -13.44 13.83 16.85
CA PHE A 53 -13.00 13.31 15.56
C PHE A 53 -12.40 14.37 14.64
N LEU A 54 -13.10 15.48 14.40
CA LEU A 54 -12.62 16.57 13.52
C LEU A 54 -11.63 17.53 14.20
N THR A 55 -11.23 17.28 15.45
CA THR A 55 -10.26 18.14 16.13
C THR A 55 -8.90 18.05 15.42
N MET A 56 -8.22 19.19 15.30
CA MET A 56 -6.90 19.25 14.66
C MET A 56 -5.89 18.26 15.30
N PRO A 57 -5.78 18.12 16.64
CA PRO A 57 -4.91 17.13 17.25
C PRO A 57 -5.24 15.68 16.82
N ASN A 58 -6.53 15.33 16.72
CA ASN A 58 -6.93 14.01 16.26
C ASN A 58 -6.60 13.81 14.78
N MET A 59 -6.94 14.75 13.91
CA MET A 59 -6.65 14.66 12.47
C MET A 59 -5.16 14.50 12.18
N LEU A 60 -4.31 15.25 12.88
CA LEU A 60 -2.85 15.10 12.76
C LEU A 60 -2.37 13.74 13.29
N ASN A 61 -3.00 13.21 14.35
CA ASN A 61 -2.66 11.89 14.88
C ASN A 61 -3.10 10.76 13.94
N VAL A 62 -4.29 10.86 13.35
CA VAL A 62 -4.78 9.94 12.32
C VAL A 62 -3.86 9.95 11.12
N LEU A 63 -3.54 11.14 10.60
CA LEU A 63 -2.67 11.29 9.45
C LEU A 63 -1.32 10.64 9.71
N ARG A 64 -0.71 10.86 10.89
CA ARG A 64 0.55 10.21 11.27
C ARG A 64 0.45 8.68 11.30
N GLN A 65 -0.60 8.12 11.91
CA GLN A 65 -0.77 6.66 12.00
C GLN A 65 -1.01 6.04 10.63
N VAL A 66 -1.86 6.65 9.80
CA VAL A 66 -2.12 6.20 8.43
C VAL A 66 -0.86 6.24 7.59
N SER A 67 -0.02 7.27 7.79
CA SER A 67 1.17 7.47 6.97
C SER A 67 2.16 6.30 7.05
N ILE A 68 2.36 5.72 8.23
CA ILE A 68 3.29 4.60 8.42
C ILE A 68 2.85 3.39 7.58
N ASN A 69 1.58 3.00 7.68
CA ASN A 69 1.04 1.88 6.89
C ASN A 69 0.87 2.26 5.41
N GLY A 70 0.48 3.50 5.14
CA GLY A 70 0.24 4.06 3.81
C GLY A 70 1.49 4.03 2.93
N ILE A 71 2.67 4.30 3.51
CA ILE A 71 3.96 4.14 2.81
C ILE A 71 4.10 2.73 2.23
N ILE A 72 3.79 1.70 3.02
CA ILE A 72 3.86 0.30 2.60
C ILE A 72 2.77 -0.03 1.57
N VAL A 73 1.56 0.53 1.72
CA VAL A 73 0.44 0.39 0.76
C VAL A 73 0.86 0.84 -0.65
N MET A 74 1.65 1.92 -0.77
CA MET A 74 2.15 2.38 -2.08
C MET A 74 3.00 1.32 -2.78
N ALA A 75 3.85 0.59 -2.05
CA ALA A 75 4.66 -0.49 -2.59
C ALA A 75 3.84 -1.77 -2.83
N MET A 76 2.94 -2.13 -1.91
CA MET A 76 2.04 -3.28 -2.05
C MET A 76 1.15 -3.17 -3.30
N THR A 77 0.80 -1.95 -3.71
CA THR A 77 0.05 -1.73 -4.95
C THR A 77 0.75 -2.35 -6.17
N PHE A 78 2.07 -2.22 -6.29
CA PHE A 78 2.82 -2.83 -7.40
C PHE A 78 2.81 -4.36 -7.32
N VAL A 79 2.97 -4.91 -6.12
CA VAL A 79 2.99 -6.36 -5.85
C VAL A 79 1.65 -7.01 -6.22
N ILE A 80 0.54 -6.42 -5.77
CA ILE A 80 -0.81 -6.93 -6.07
C ILE A 80 -1.14 -6.79 -7.56
N ILE A 81 -0.74 -5.69 -8.22
CA ILE A 81 -0.96 -5.55 -9.67
C ILE A 81 -0.28 -6.71 -10.42
N THR A 82 0.89 -7.18 -10.00
CA THR A 82 1.58 -8.33 -10.63
C THR A 82 1.06 -9.71 -10.20
N ARG A 83 -0.07 -9.79 -9.48
CA ARG A 83 -0.66 -11.02 -8.92
C ARG A 83 0.16 -11.67 -7.81
N ASP A 84 1.06 -10.91 -7.19
CA ASP A 84 1.82 -11.36 -6.03
C ASP A 84 1.19 -10.80 -4.75
N ILE A 85 1.55 -11.41 -3.62
CA ILE A 85 1.17 -10.94 -2.28
C ILE A 85 2.39 -11.13 -1.39
N ASP A 86 2.73 -10.12 -0.58
CA ASP A 86 3.78 -10.24 0.43
C ASP A 86 3.22 -10.08 1.85
N LEU A 87 3.06 -11.20 2.55
CA LEU A 87 2.63 -11.23 3.95
C LEU A 87 3.75 -10.92 4.94
N SER A 88 5.01 -10.98 4.50
CA SER A 88 6.17 -10.79 5.39
C SER A 88 6.44 -9.32 5.72
N ILE A 89 5.73 -8.37 5.10
CA ILE A 89 5.99 -6.93 5.24
C ILE A 89 6.01 -6.43 6.70
N GLY A 90 5.10 -6.93 7.54
CA GLY A 90 5.05 -6.58 8.97
C GLY A 90 6.25 -7.13 9.76
N SER A 91 6.74 -8.31 9.38
CA SER A 91 7.94 -8.90 9.98
C SER A 91 9.25 -8.30 9.45
N THR A 92 9.31 -7.91 8.17
CA THR A 92 10.44 -7.16 7.58
C THR A 92 10.56 -5.79 8.23
N PHE A 93 9.44 -5.08 8.39
CA PHE A 93 9.36 -3.83 9.16
C PHE A 93 9.99 -3.98 10.56
N ALA A 94 9.63 -5.06 11.27
CA ALA A 94 10.10 -5.31 12.62
C ALA A 94 11.59 -5.65 12.66
N LEU A 95 12.02 -6.60 11.81
CA LEU A 95 13.40 -7.05 11.76
C LEU A 95 14.34 -5.90 11.38
N VAL A 96 14.01 -5.14 10.35
CA VAL A 96 14.83 -4.00 9.91
C VAL A 96 14.93 -2.95 11.01
N SER A 97 13.80 -2.49 11.56
CA SER A 97 13.84 -1.45 12.61
C SER A 97 14.55 -1.92 13.88
N MET A 98 14.37 -3.19 14.27
CA MET A 98 15.08 -3.78 15.41
C MET A 98 16.59 -3.88 15.15
N SER A 99 17.00 -4.34 13.97
CA SER A 99 18.42 -4.37 13.60
C SER A 99 19.04 -2.98 13.61
N VAL A 100 18.34 -1.96 13.08
CA VAL A 100 18.82 -0.57 13.13
C VAL A 100 18.97 -0.09 14.58
N ALA A 101 18.00 -0.37 15.45
CA ALA A 101 18.08 -0.01 16.87
C ALA A 101 19.28 -0.64 17.56
N ILE A 102 19.58 -1.91 17.29
CA ILE A 102 20.70 -2.64 17.91
C ILE A 102 22.06 -2.16 17.38
N LEU A 103 22.16 -1.89 16.08
CA LEU A 103 23.38 -1.31 15.51
C LEU A 103 23.65 0.08 16.12
N PHE A 104 22.61 0.90 16.28
CA PHE A 104 22.73 2.24 16.86
C PHE A 104 23.03 2.21 18.37
N ASN A 105 22.20 1.52 19.17
CA ASN A 105 22.28 1.56 20.63
C ASN A 105 23.42 0.70 21.19
N THR A 106 23.58 -0.53 20.69
CA THR A 106 24.50 -1.51 21.27
C THR A 106 25.88 -1.41 20.65
N HIS A 107 25.96 -1.21 19.34
CA HIS A 107 27.23 -1.13 18.62
C HIS A 107 27.72 0.31 18.44
N GLY A 108 26.99 1.31 18.93
CA GLY A 108 27.36 2.73 18.87
C GLY A 108 27.45 3.27 17.43
N MET A 109 26.85 2.60 16.46
CA MET A 109 26.97 2.96 15.05
C MET A 109 26.21 4.26 14.76
N ASN A 110 26.72 5.07 13.83
CA ASN A 110 25.98 6.24 13.37
C ASN A 110 24.60 5.85 12.81
N ILE A 111 23.54 6.56 13.22
CA ILE A 111 22.16 6.24 12.86
C ILE A 111 21.89 6.24 11.34
N TRP A 112 22.57 7.10 10.58
CA TRP A 112 22.42 7.16 9.12
C TRP A 112 22.98 5.89 8.47
N LEU A 113 24.15 5.45 8.93
CA LEU A 113 24.78 4.22 8.45
C LEU A 113 23.97 2.99 8.88
N ALA A 114 23.53 2.94 10.14
CA ALA A 114 22.67 1.87 10.63
C ALA A 114 21.38 1.78 9.80
N SER A 115 20.75 2.92 9.51
CA SER A 115 19.54 2.98 8.66
C SER A 115 19.81 2.50 7.24
N LEU A 116 20.93 2.89 6.63
CA LEU A 116 21.31 2.40 5.30
C LEU A 116 21.48 0.88 5.28
N ILE A 117 22.17 0.31 6.27
CA ILE A 117 22.32 -1.15 6.43
C ILE A 117 20.94 -1.81 6.61
N GLY A 118 20.06 -1.20 7.41
CA GLY A 118 18.68 -1.66 7.58
C GLY A 118 17.88 -1.68 6.29
N LEU A 119 17.99 -0.65 5.45
CA LEU A 119 17.33 -0.60 4.15
C LEU A 119 17.88 -1.66 3.19
N ILE A 120 19.20 -1.89 3.19
CA ILE A 120 19.83 -2.99 2.43
C ILE A 120 19.29 -4.33 2.91
N LEU A 121 19.21 -4.56 4.22
CA LEU A 121 18.60 -5.76 4.79
C LEU A 121 17.16 -5.95 4.32
N GLY A 122 16.32 -4.91 4.37
CA GLY A 122 14.95 -4.95 3.85
C GLY A 122 14.89 -5.35 2.37
N GLY A 123 15.78 -4.78 1.54
CA GLY A 123 15.91 -5.13 0.13
C GLY A 123 16.37 -6.58 -0.10
N LEU A 124 17.29 -7.09 0.72
CA LEU A 124 17.76 -8.48 0.67
C LEU A 124 16.65 -9.47 1.05
N LEU A 125 15.88 -9.17 2.10
CA LEU A 125 14.72 -9.97 2.50
C LEU A 125 13.67 -10.01 1.38
N GLY A 126 13.36 -8.85 0.79
CA GLY A 126 12.52 -8.76 -0.40
C GLY A 126 13.09 -9.55 -1.58
N LEU A 127 14.39 -9.47 -1.83
CA LEU A 127 15.05 -10.23 -2.89
C LEU A 127 14.91 -11.75 -2.69
N ILE A 128 15.09 -12.23 -1.46
CA ILE A 128 14.92 -13.66 -1.10
C ILE A 128 13.48 -14.10 -1.41
N ASN A 129 12.48 -13.36 -0.93
CA ASN A 129 11.07 -13.64 -1.22
C ASN A 129 10.81 -13.66 -2.73
N GLY A 130 11.33 -12.66 -3.44
CA GLY A 130 11.17 -12.55 -4.88
C GLY A 130 11.78 -13.71 -5.64
N ILE A 131 13.02 -14.10 -5.32
CA ILE A 131 13.70 -15.21 -5.98
C ILE A 131 12.97 -16.52 -5.72
N ILE A 132 12.67 -16.84 -4.45
CA ILE A 132 12.00 -18.10 -4.09
C ILE A 132 10.63 -18.20 -4.76
N THR A 133 9.84 -17.11 -4.72
CA THR A 133 8.51 -17.07 -5.33
C THR A 133 8.59 -17.21 -6.84
N VAL A 134 9.41 -16.39 -7.50
CA VAL A 134 9.40 -16.24 -8.96
C VAL A 134 10.17 -17.37 -9.64
N LYS A 135 11.37 -17.69 -9.16
CA LYS A 135 12.23 -18.74 -9.74
C LYS A 135 11.83 -20.13 -9.25
N GLY A 136 11.39 -20.26 -8.00
CA GLY A 136 10.84 -21.51 -7.49
C GLY A 136 9.45 -21.82 -8.02
N GLN A 137 8.80 -20.89 -8.74
CA GLN A 137 7.43 -21.03 -9.26
C GLN A 137 6.42 -21.40 -8.16
N LEU A 138 6.68 -20.92 -6.95
CA LEU A 138 5.87 -21.20 -5.76
C LEU A 138 4.76 -20.15 -5.62
N PRO A 139 3.59 -20.52 -5.07
CA PRO A 139 2.57 -19.54 -4.74
C PRO A 139 3.11 -18.49 -3.74
N PRO A 140 2.99 -17.18 -4.05
CA PRO A 140 3.57 -16.09 -3.24
C PRO A 140 3.06 -16.08 -1.80
N PHE A 141 1.79 -16.44 -1.61
CA PHE A 141 1.18 -16.55 -0.28
C PHE A 141 1.93 -17.52 0.63
N ILE A 142 2.32 -18.70 0.15
CA ILE A 142 3.00 -19.72 0.96
C ILE A 142 4.41 -19.26 1.32
N VAL A 143 5.15 -18.77 0.34
CA VAL A 143 6.53 -18.29 0.55
C VAL A 143 6.55 -17.15 1.55
N THR A 144 5.68 -16.15 1.37
CA THR A 144 5.70 -14.95 2.21
C THR A 144 5.09 -15.19 3.57
N LEU A 145 4.17 -16.15 3.74
CA LEU A 145 3.72 -16.63 5.04
C LEU A 145 4.86 -17.32 5.80
N ALA A 146 5.63 -18.19 5.15
CA ALA A 146 6.80 -18.83 5.76
C ALA A 146 7.87 -17.80 6.13
N SER A 147 8.20 -16.88 5.22
CA SER A 147 9.12 -15.78 5.48
C SER A 147 8.63 -14.86 6.59
N MET A 148 7.31 -14.62 6.71
CA MET A 148 6.75 -13.86 7.83
C MET A 148 7.13 -14.48 9.18
N MET A 149 7.01 -15.80 9.29
CA MET A 149 7.39 -16.54 10.51
C MET A 149 8.90 -16.50 10.74
N ILE A 150 9.71 -16.72 9.70
CA ILE A 150 11.18 -16.72 9.78
C ILE A 150 11.70 -15.33 10.17
N TYR A 151 11.22 -14.27 9.52
CA TYR A 151 11.68 -12.90 9.75
C TYR A 151 11.24 -12.38 11.11
N ARG A 152 10.03 -12.75 11.56
CA ARG A 152 9.58 -12.47 12.92
C ARG A 152 10.43 -13.22 13.95
N GLY A 153 10.74 -14.48 13.70
CA GLY A 153 11.65 -15.29 14.53
C GLY A 153 13.04 -14.66 14.62
N MET A 154 13.59 -14.20 13.49
CA MET A 154 14.87 -13.49 13.47
C MET A 154 14.80 -12.18 14.28
N ALA A 155 13.72 -11.41 14.18
CA ALA A 155 13.55 -10.21 14.99
C ALA A 155 13.56 -10.52 16.50
N LEU A 156 12.93 -11.63 16.91
CA LEU A 156 12.95 -12.11 18.29
C LEU A 156 14.36 -12.57 18.72
N VAL A 157 15.05 -13.36 17.90
CA VAL A 157 16.40 -13.86 18.20
C VAL A 157 17.39 -12.69 18.34
N VAL A 158 17.39 -11.77 17.38
CA VAL A 158 18.33 -10.64 17.36
C VAL A 158 18.06 -9.66 18.51
N SER A 159 16.80 -9.51 18.94
CA SER A 159 16.45 -8.67 20.10
C SER A 159 16.55 -9.38 21.46
N GLY A 160 16.74 -10.70 21.49
CA GLY A 160 16.56 -11.48 22.72
C GLY A 160 15.12 -11.44 23.27
N GLY A 161 14.13 -11.10 22.44
CA GLY A 161 12.73 -10.97 22.82
C GLY A 161 12.38 -9.68 23.57
N VAL A 162 13.33 -8.77 23.78
CA VAL A 162 13.09 -7.54 24.56
C VAL A 162 12.93 -6.30 23.67
N PRO A 163 12.15 -5.29 24.10
CA PRO A 163 12.10 -4.01 23.42
C PRO A 163 13.42 -3.24 23.51
N ALA A 164 13.73 -2.44 22.49
CA ALA A 164 14.83 -1.49 22.50
C ALA A 164 14.28 -0.06 22.57
N ALA A 165 14.61 0.69 23.63
CA ALA A 165 14.37 2.13 23.68
C ALA A 165 15.38 2.84 22.78
N VAL A 166 14.95 3.82 21.99
CA VAL A 166 15.80 4.47 20.98
C VAL A 166 15.74 5.97 21.16
N ARG A 167 16.86 6.56 21.60
CA ARG A 167 17.03 8.02 21.73
C ARG A 167 17.85 8.52 20.55
N LEU A 168 17.15 8.97 19.51
CA LEU A 168 17.76 9.39 18.26
C LEU A 168 18.33 10.81 18.36
N PRO A 169 19.41 11.13 17.63
CA PRO A 169 19.86 12.51 17.47
C PRO A 169 18.76 13.39 16.85
N ASP A 170 18.70 14.65 17.27
CA ASP A 170 17.67 15.61 16.80
C ASP A 170 17.61 15.71 15.28
N SER A 171 18.77 15.71 14.61
CA SER A 171 18.85 15.77 13.15
C SER A 171 18.12 14.61 12.45
N PHE A 172 18.18 13.40 13.02
CA PHE A 172 17.49 12.24 12.48
C PHE A 172 16.00 12.25 12.87
N PHE A 173 15.70 12.58 14.13
CA PHE A 173 14.33 12.66 14.62
C PHE A 173 13.50 13.70 13.84
N MET A 174 14.08 14.87 13.55
CA MET A 174 13.46 15.93 12.76
C MET A 174 13.07 15.50 11.34
N LEU A 175 13.77 14.53 10.76
CA LEU A 175 13.52 14.02 9.41
C LEU A 175 12.60 12.79 9.38
N THR A 176 12.23 12.23 10.53
CA THR A 176 11.48 10.97 10.61
C THR A 176 10.29 11.06 11.58
N GLY A 177 10.53 11.07 12.88
CA GLY A 177 9.49 10.99 13.92
C GLY A 177 8.87 12.32 14.37
N ALA A 178 9.48 13.46 14.04
CA ALA A 178 9.08 14.78 14.54
C ALA A 178 7.79 15.35 13.92
N ARG A 179 7.44 16.56 14.35
CA ARG A 179 6.43 17.41 13.73
C ARG A 179 7.08 18.64 13.12
N LEU A 180 6.89 18.85 11.82
CA LEU A 180 7.30 20.07 11.12
C LEU A 180 6.47 21.26 11.64
N TRP A 181 7.17 22.33 12.02
CA TRP A 181 6.58 23.53 12.66
C TRP A 181 5.66 23.22 13.85
N GLY A 182 5.93 22.13 14.58
CA GLY A 182 5.14 21.70 15.73
C GLY A 182 3.75 21.13 15.40
N ARG A 183 3.34 21.08 14.12
CA ARG A 183 2.00 20.68 13.70
C ARG A 183 2.01 19.44 12.80
N ILE A 184 2.68 19.50 11.66
CA ILE A 184 2.55 18.49 10.60
C ILE A 184 3.46 17.29 10.93
N PRO A 185 2.93 16.06 11.09
CA PRO A 185 3.76 14.89 11.32
C PRO A 185 4.69 14.64 10.12
N VAL A 186 5.99 14.55 10.37
CA VAL A 186 6.97 14.21 9.33
C VAL A 186 6.69 12.86 8.65
N PRO A 187 6.14 11.82 9.33
CA PRO A 187 5.72 10.60 8.63
C PRO A 187 4.72 10.85 7.49
N SER A 188 3.88 11.89 7.58
CA SER A 188 2.93 12.22 6.51
C SER A 188 3.58 12.83 5.27
N LEU A 189 4.75 13.46 5.43
CA LEU A 189 5.53 13.95 4.31
C LEU A 189 6.19 12.78 3.57
N TRP A 190 6.66 11.77 4.31
CA TRP A 190 7.14 10.51 3.74
C TRP A 190 6.03 9.77 2.99
N PHE A 191 4.82 9.72 3.56
CA PHE A 191 3.68 9.12 2.88
C PHE A 191 3.31 9.88 1.61
N LEU A 192 3.20 11.20 1.66
CA LEU A 192 2.94 12.04 0.48
C LEU A 192 4.04 11.85 -0.59
N GLY A 193 5.31 11.83 -0.19
CA GLY A 193 6.44 11.57 -1.07
C GLY A 193 6.35 10.18 -1.72
N ALA A 194 6.06 9.14 -0.94
CA ALA A 194 5.86 7.78 -1.43
C ALA A 194 4.68 7.72 -2.42
N THR A 195 3.57 8.39 -2.14
CA THR A 195 2.42 8.49 -3.06
C THR A 195 2.79 9.17 -4.37
N ILE A 196 3.51 10.30 -4.33
CA ILE A 196 3.91 11.02 -5.54
C ILE A 196 4.88 10.18 -6.37
N VAL A 197 5.92 9.61 -5.74
CA VAL A 197 6.93 8.78 -6.42
C VAL A 197 6.29 7.53 -7.00
N ALA A 198 5.51 6.79 -6.22
CA ALA A 198 4.80 5.61 -6.69
C ALA A 198 3.81 5.96 -7.81
N GLY A 199 3.08 7.08 -7.66
CA GLY A 199 2.13 7.56 -8.66
C GLY A 199 2.80 7.89 -9.99
N PHE A 200 3.95 8.55 -9.94
CA PHE A 200 4.76 8.83 -11.13
C PHE A 200 5.30 7.54 -11.74
N VAL A 201 5.93 6.67 -10.95
CA VAL A 201 6.50 5.40 -11.43
C VAL A 201 5.42 4.52 -12.08
N LEU A 202 4.27 4.35 -11.43
CA LEU A 202 3.21 3.47 -11.92
C LEU A 202 2.51 4.01 -13.18
N HIS A 203 2.22 5.31 -13.25
CA HIS A 203 1.37 5.85 -14.32
C HIS A 203 2.14 6.60 -15.42
N LYS A 204 3.40 6.95 -15.20
CA LYS A 204 4.17 7.82 -16.12
C LYS A 204 5.49 7.20 -16.59
N THR A 205 5.88 6.01 -16.14
CA THR A 205 7.13 5.37 -16.56
C THR A 205 6.91 4.04 -17.27
N SER A 206 7.93 3.60 -18.01
CA SER A 206 7.94 2.28 -18.67
C SER A 206 7.93 1.12 -17.66
N TYR A 207 8.39 1.33 -16.43
CA TYR A 207 8.29 0.32 -15.38
C TYR A 207 6.83 0.05 -15.00
N GLY A 208 6.02 1.10 -14.84
CA GLY A 208 4.59 0.98 -14.57
C GLY A 208 3.84 0.22 -15.67
N PHE A 209 4.15 0.51 -16.94
CA PHE A 209 3.61 -0.26 -18.08
C PHE A 209 3.93 -1.75 -17.97
N LYS A 210 5.19 -2.12 -17.64
CA LYS A 210 5.58 -3.51 -17.44
C LYS A 210 4.81 -4.15 -16.28
N VAL A 211 4.63 -3.44 -15.17
CA VAL A 211 3.86 -3.92 -14.01
C VAL A 211 2.42 -4.26 -14.41
N TYR A 212 1.72 -3.38 -15.14
CA TYR A 212 0.37 -3.68 -15.65
C TYR A 212 0.35 -4.81 -16.67
N ALA A 213 1.34 -4.87 -17.59
CA ALA A 213 1.40 -5.93 -18.61
C ALA A 213 1.58 -7.32 -17.98
N VAL A 214 2.53 -7.46 -17.04
CA VAL A 214 2.73 -8.70 -16.27
C VAL A 214 1.47 -9.06 -15.48
N GLY A 215 0.83 -8.05 -14.87
CA GLY A 215 -0.41 -8.19 -14.14
C GLY A 215 -1.62 -8.58 -14.97
N GLY A 216 -1.70 -8.17 -16.23
CA GLY A 216 -2.79 -8.51 -17.16
C GLY A 216 -2.64 -9.92 -17.69
N SER A 217 -1.49 -10.23 -18.30
CA SER A 217 -1.13 -11.58 -18.75
C SER A 217 0.39 -11.73 -18.75
N ALA A 218 0.92 -12.52 -17.82
CA ALA A 218 2.35 -12.78 -17.74
C ALA A 218 2.86 -13.49 -19.02
N GLU A 219 2.04 -14.32 -19.64
CA GLU A 219 2.38 -14.99 -20.90
C GLU A 219 2.48 -14.01 -22.07
N ALA A 220 1.47 -13.14 -22.25
CA ALA A 220 1.51 -12.12 -23.29
C ALA A 220 2.66 -11.13 -23.07
N ALA A 221 2.95 -10.77 -21.82
CA ALA A 221 4.07 -9.92 -21.46
C ALA A 221 5.42 -10.55 -21.87
N ARG A 222 5.61 -11.87 -21.63
CA ARG A 222 6.82 -12.59 -22.06
C ARG A 222 6.96 -12.62 -23.58
N LEU A 223 5.87 -12.89 -24.30
CA LEU A 223 5.86 -12.87 -25.78
C LEU A 223 6.16 -11.48 -26.33
N ALA A 224 5.78 -10.42 -25.62
CA ALA A 224 6.11 -9.04 -25.93
C ALA A 224 7.53 -8.60 -25.47
N GLY A 225 8.38 -9.55 -25.04
CA GLY A 225 9.77 -9.28 -24.64
C GLY A 225 9.95 -8.68 -23.24
N ILE A 226 8.90 -8.64 -22.42
CA ILE A 226 9.00 -8.18 -21.02
C ILE A 226 9.50 -9.34 -20.16
N ASN A 227 10.62 -9.14 -19.48
CA ASN A 227 11.11 -10.08 -18.46
C ASN A 227 10.20 -10.01 -17.22
N THR A 228 9.19 -10.89 -17.17
CA THR A 228 8.22 -11.00 -16.08
C THR A 228 8.90 -11.21 -14.73
N ASP A 229 9.94 -12.03 -14.71
CA ASP A 229 10.60 -12.43 -13.48
C ASP A 229 11.28 -11.24 -12.82
N ARG A 230 11.98 -10.45 -13.63
CA ARG A 230 12.67 -9.25 -13.17
C ARG A 230 11.68 -8.25 -12.57
N VAL A 231 10.51 -8.06 -13.19
CA VAL A 231 9.48 -7.14 -12.67
C VAL A 231 8.96 -7.60 -11.32
N ARG A 232 8.59 -8.87 -11.20
CA ARG A 232 8.06 -9.44 -9.95
C ARG A 232 9.11 -9.40 -8.82
N ILE A 233 10.35 -9.82 -9.09
CA ILE A 233 11.45 -9.76 -8.12
C ILE A 233 11.72 -8.32 -7.69
N THR A 234 11.73 -7.36 -8.63
CA THR A 234 11.93 -5.94 -8.31
C THR A 234 10.82 -5.41 -7.40
N ASN A 235 9.55 -5.80 -7.62
CA ASN A 235 8.45 -5.43 -6.73
C ASN A 235 8.66 -5.94 -5.29
N PHE A 236 9.12 -7.19 -5.12
CA PHE A 236 9.45 -7.73 -3.80
C PHE A 236 10.61 -6.98 -3.12
N VAL A 237 11.65 -6.61 -3.87
CA VAL A 237 12.75 -5.80 -3.33
C VAL A 237 12.25 -4.42 -2.88
N ILE A 238 11.45 -3.75 -3.71
CA ILE A 238 10.89 -2.43 -3.40
C ILE A 238 10.05 -2.49 -2.12
N ILE A 239 9.13 -3.45 -2.01
CA ILE A 239 8.28 -3.55 -0.81
C ILE A 239 9.09 -3.91 0.44
N GLY A 240 10.17 -4.70 0.32
CA GLY A 240 11.10 -4.98 1.41
C GLY A 240 11.82 -3.72 1.92
N VAL A 241 12.37 -2.90 1.01
CA VAL A 241 13.00 -1.61 1.36
C VAL A 241 12.00 -0.65 2.00
N ILE A 242 10.81 -0.51 1.40
CA ILE A 242 9.77 0.41 1.88
C ILE A 242 9.20 -0.02 3.24
N SER A 243 9.05 -1.33 3.47
CA SER A 243 8.66 -1.86 4.79
C SER A 243 9.71 -1.57 5.85
N GLY A 244 11.00 -1.72 5.51
CA GLY A 244 12.11 -1.34 6.39
C GLY A 244 12.14 0.15 6.71
N LEU A 245 11.94 1.01 5.70
CA LEU A 245 11.85 2.46 5.87
C LEU A 245 10.70 2.86 6.80
N ALA A 246 9.51 2.29 6.58
CA ALA A 246 8.35 2.53 7.45
C ALA A 246 8.64 2.10 8.90
N GLY A 247 9.38 1.00 9.08
CA GLY A 247 9.86 0.53 10.39
C GLY A 247 10.77 1.55 11.08
N ILE A 248 11.75 2.07 10.38
CA ILE A 248 12.69 3.08 10.89
C ILE A 248 11.95 4.36 11.29
N ILE A 249 11.02 4.84 10.45
CA ILE A 249 10.19 6.01 10.75
C ILE A 249 9.32 5.76 11.99
N SER A 250 8.72 4.58 12.10
CA SER A 250 7.89 4.20 13.25
C SER A 250 8.69 4.13 14.54
N MET A 251 9.87 3.51 14.51
CA MET A 251 10.79 3.45 15.66
C MET A 251 11.19 4.86 16.10
N SER A 252 11.48 5.76 15.17
CA SER A 252 11.78 7.15 15.51
C SER A 252 10.63 7.86 16.19
N TYR A 253 9.41 7.65 15.70
CA TYR A 253 8.22 8.25 16.28
C TYR A 253 7.92 7.71 17.69
N LEU A 254 7.99 6.39 17.87
CA LEU A 254 7.67 5.74 19.15
C LEU A 254 8.82 5.80 20.16
N SER A 255 9.99 6.31 19.77
CA SER A 255 11.24 6.30 20.54
C SER A 255 11.57 4.92 21.14
N SER A 256 11.08 3.87 20.49
CA SER A 256 11.16 2.49 20.93
C SER A 256 10.79 1.56 19.77
N VAL A 257 11.30 0.34 19.82
CA VAL A 257 10.92 -0.74 18.90
C VAL A 257 10.80 -2.04 19.68
N THR A 258 9.82 -2.86 19.32
CA THR A 258 9.59 -4.19 19.90
C THR A 258 9.72 -5.24 18.79
N PRO A 259 10.15 -6.47 19.09
CA PRO A 259 10.29 -7.51 18.05
C PRO A 259 8.95 -7.98 17.47
N THR A 260 7.82 -7.62 18.11
CA THR A 260 6.45 -7.90 17.65
C THR A 260 5.82 -6.72 16.91
N VAL A 261 6.51 -5.58 16.77
CA VAL A 261 5.98 -4.42 16.07
C VAL A 261 5.57 -4.77 14.63
N GLY A 262 4.52 -4.15 14.13
CA GLY A 262 4.03 -4.37 12.76
C GLY A 262 3.31 -5.69 12.52
N GLN A 263 3.03 -6.49 13.55
CA GLN A 263 2.12 -7.63 13.44
C GLN A 263 0.71 -7.15 13.04
N GLY A 264 0.09 -7.81 12.05
CA GLY A 264 -1.20 -7.43 11.52
C GLY A 264 -1.18 -6.24 10.56
N ILE A 265 -0.02 -5.62 10.30
CA ILE A 265 0.09 -4.57 9.26
C ILE A 265 -0.10 -5.20 7.88
N GLU A 266 0.36 -6.43 7.68
CA GLU A 266 0.22 -7.15 6.41
C GLU A 266 -1.23 -7.25 5.94
N THR A 267 -2.14 -7.63 6.84
CA THR A 267 -3.57 -7.73 6.52
C THR A 267 -4.17 -6.36 6.26
N GLN A 268 -3.82 -5.34 7.07
CA GLN A 268 -4.29 -3.97 6.88
C GLN A 268 -3.80 -3.35 5.56
N VAL A 269 -2.55 -3.60 5.17
CA VAL A 269 -1.94 -3.05 3.96
C VAL A 269 -2.54 -3.69 2.71
N ILE A 270 -2.69 -5.02 2.68
CA ILE A 270 -3.36 -5.72 1.59
C ILE A 270 -4.81 -5.22 1.48
N ALA A 271 -5.49 -5.16 2.61
CA ALA A 271 -6.86 -4.71 2.69
C ALA A 271 -7.04 -3.26 2.20
N ALA A 272 -6.19 -2.33 2.62
CA ALA A 272 -6.20 -0.94 2.13
C ALA A 272 -5.98 -0.87 0.61
N THR A 273 -5.04 -1.68 0.10
CA THR A 273 -4.71 -1.72 -1.32
C THR A 273 -5.89 -2.22 -2.15
N VAL A 274 -6.54 -3.31 -1.72
CA VAL A 274 -7.69 -3.93 -2.40
C VAL A 274 -8.95 -3.06 -2.26
N LEU A 275 -9.20 -2.51 -1.08
CA LEU A 275 -10.26 -1.54 -0.83
C LEU A 275 -10.11 -0.32 -1.75
N GLY A 276 -8.87 0.10 -1.99
CA GLY A 276 -8.51 1.14 -2.93
C GLY A 276 -8.80 0.83 -4.41
N GLY A 277 -9.28 -0.38 -4.74
CA GLY A 277 -9.64 -0.80 -6.10
C GLY A 277 -8.56 -1.57 -6.84
N THR A 278 -7.43 -1.89 -6.20
CA THR A 278 -6.40 -2.74 -6.80
C THR A 278 -6.85 -4.20 -6.79
N SER A 279 -6.81 -4.84 -7.96
CA SER A 279 -7.33 -6.19 -8.16
C SER A 279 -6.30 -7.25 -7.78
N MET A 280 -6.69 -8.20 -6.91
CA MET A 280 -5.87 -9.39 -6.64
C MET A 280 -5.75 -10.32 -7.85
N LEU A 281 -6.64 -10.18 -8.85
CA LEU A 281 -6.51 -10.88 -10.14
C LEU A 281 -5.48 -10.22 -11.07
N GLY A 282 -4.84 -9.14 -10.64
CA GLY A 282 -3.77 -8.43 -11.35
C GLY A 282 -4.24 -7.48 -12.45
N GLY A 283 -3.30 -6.67 -12.93
CA GLY A 283 -3.46 -5.79 -14.09
C GLY A 283 -4.31 -4.54 -13.89
N VAL A 284 -4.86 -4.34 -12.69
CA VAL A 284 -5.75 -3.22 -12.35
C VAL A 284 -5.40 -2.68 -10.97
N GLY A 285 -5.29 -1.36 -10.85
CA GLY A 285 -5.06 -0.65 -9.59
C GLY A 285 -4.47 0.74 -9.83
N THR A 286 -4.68 1.66 -8.89
CA THR A 286 -4.11 3.01 -8.95
C THR A 286 -3.55 3.41 -7.58
N ILE A 287 -2.45 4.16 -7.59
CA ILE A 287 -1.82 4.66 -6.35
C ILE A 287 -2.78 5.57 -5.57
N LEU A 288 -3.56 6.39 -6.27
CA LEU A 288 -4.55 7.26 -5.63
C LEU A 288 -5.64 6.45 -4.93
N GLY A 289 -6.16 5.40 -5.59
CA GLY A 289 -7.13 4.49 -4.99
C GLY A 289 -6.59 3.82 -3.74
N SER A 290 -5.37 3.25 -3.80
CA SER A 290 -4.73 2.62 -2.63
C SER A 290 -4.42 3.61 -1.50
N MET A 291 -4.08 4.86 -1.81
CA MET A 291 -3.92 5.93 -0.81
C MET A 291 -5.25 6.22 -0.10
N LEU A 292 -6.35 6.34 -0.84
CA LEU A 292 -7.69 6.52 -0.28
C LEU A 292 -8.11 5.31 0.57
N GLY A 293 -7.81 4.10 0.12
CA GLY A 293 -8.07 2.88 0.90
C GLY A 293 -7.32 2.86 2.23
N ALA A 294 -6.05 3.31 2.26
CA ALA A 294 -5.29 3.45 3.51
C ALA A 294 -5.92 4.48 4.46
N LEU A 295 -6.39 5.61 3.92
CA LEU A 295 -7.12 6.63 4.69
C LEU A 295 -8.43 6.09 5.26
N VAL A 296 -9.19 5.31 4.48
CA VAL A 296 -10.45 4.70 4.94
C VAL A 296 -10.21 3.80 6.15
N LEU A 297 -9.25 2.86 6.08
CA LEU A 297 -8.95 1.98 7.20
C LEU A 297 -8.43 2.73 8.43
N GLY A 298 -7.61 3.76 8.19
CA GLY A 298 -7.14 4.65 9.25
C GLY A 298 -8.26 5.35 10.01
N ILE A 299 -9.21 5.92 9.27
CA ILE A 299 -10.35 6.65 9.83
C ILE A 299 -11.29 5.71 10.58
N ILE A 300 -11.58 4.53 10.02
CA ILE A 300 -12.40 3.51 10.72
C ILE A 300 -11.76 3.16 12.07
N ARG A 301 -10.47 2.81 12.06
CA ARG A 301 -9.77 2.43 13.29
C ARG A 301 -9.75 3.58 14.30
N ASN A 302 -9.46 4.81 13.87
CA ASN A 302 -9.45 5.96 14.77
C ASN A 302 -10.84 6.29 15.33
N GLY A 303 -11.87 6.30 14.48
CA GLY A 303 -13.23 6.63 14.88
C GLY A 303 -13.76 5.64 15.92
N LEU A 304 -13.53 4.34 15.72
CA LEU A 304 -13.91 3.31 16.69
C LEU A 304 -13.18 3.48 18.03
N VAL A 305 -11.88 3.82 18.01
CA VAL A 305 -11.11 4.14 19.23
C VAL A 305 -11.71 5.33 19.96
N LEU A 306 -12.09 6.40 19.25
CA LEU A 306 -12.70 7.59 19.86
C LEU A 306 -14.08 7.33 20.45
N MET A 307 -14.79 6.32 19.97
CA MET A 307 -16.05 5.86 20.54
C MET A 307 -15.88 4.96 21.78
N GLY A 308 -14.63 4.74 22.24
CA GLY A 308 -14.34 3.87 23.39
C GLY A 308 -14.51 2.38 23.07
N THR A 309 -14.49 2.00 21.79
CA THR A 309 -14.62 0.60 21.36
C THR A 309 -13.39 -0.20 21.79
N SER A 310 -13.59 -1.38 22.37
CA SER A 310 -12.46 -2.22 22.78
C SER A 310 -11.65 -2.71 21.57
N ALA A 311 -10.37 -3.03 21.77
CA ALA A 311 -9.49 -3.50 20.72
C ALA A 311 -10.04 -4.75 19.99
N TYR A 312 -10.71 -5.64 20.73
CA TYR A 312 -11.34 -6.85 20.17
C TYR A 312 -12.44 -6.51 19.15
N TRP A 313 -13.30 -5.53 19.49
CA TRP A 313 -14.36 -5.07 18.59
C TRP A 313 -13.81 -4.29 17.40
N ILE A 314 -12.74 -3.51 17.59
CA ILE A 314 -12.07 -2.81 16.49
C ILE A 314 -11.60 -3.81 15.43
N GLU A 315 -10.98 -4.92 15.84
CA GLU A 315 -10.49 -5.94 14.92
C GLU A 315 -11.62 -6.67 14.20
N LEU A 316 -12.68 -7.04 14.92
CA LEU A 316 -13.89 -7.64 14.34
C LEU A 316 -14.55 -6.72 13.31
N ILE A 317 -14.83 -5.47 13.68
CA ILE A 317 -15.49 -4.50 12.81
C ILE A 317 -14.63 -4.20 11.60
N THR A 318 -13.31 -4.04 11.78
CA THR A 318 -12.38 -3.86 10.67
C THR A 318 -12.49 -5.03 9.70
N GLY A 319 -12.43 -6.28 10.17
CA GLY A 319 -12.60 -7.47 9.32
C GLY A 319 -13.93 -7.51 8.56
N VAL A 320 -15.05 -7.20 9.23
CA VAL A 320 -16.38 -7.14 8.60
C VAL A 320 -16.44 -6.08 7.50
N VAL A 321 -15.93 -4.87 7.78
CA VAL A 321 -15.90 -3.78 6.80
C VAL A 321 -15.08 -4.17 5.57
N LEU A 322 -13.96 -4.89 5.76
CA LEU A 322 -13.16 -5.37 4.65
C LEU A 322 -13.91 -6.35 3.76
N VAL A 323 -14.58 -7.34 4.34
CA VAL A 323 -15.39 -8.31 3.58
C VAL A 323 -16.48 -7.58 2.80
N LEU A 324 -17.22 -6.68 3.45
CA LEU A 324 -18.27 -5.90 2.80
C LEU A 324 -17.73 -5.06 1.65
N ALA A 325 -16.60 -4.39 1.85
CA ALA A 325 -16.02 -3.54 0.82
C ALA A 325 -15.51 -4.33 -0.39
N VAL A 326 -14.92 -5.51 -0.16
CA VAL A 326 -14.52 -6.43 -1.23
C VAL A 326 -15.75 -6.96 -1.98
N LEU A 327 -16.82 -7.32 -1.28
CA LEU A 327 -18.07 -7.79 -1.91
C LEU A 327 -18.66 -6.71 -2.82
N VAL A 328 -18.80 -5.48 -2.33
CA VAL A 328 -19.28 -4.33 -3.13
C VAL A 328 -18.37 -4.06 -4.33
N SER A 329 -17.05 -4.06 -4.11
CA SER A 329 -16.07 -3.89 -5.19
C SER A 329 -16.19 -4.98 -6.26
N SER A 330 -16.35 -6.24 -5.85
CA SER A 330 -16.47 -7.38 -6.77
C SER A 330 -17.74 -7.34 -7.63
N TYR A 331 -18.86 -6.88 -7.05
CA TYR A 331 -20.13 -6.75 -7.77
C TYR A 331 -20.07 -5.64 -8.83
N SER A 332 -19.47 -4.50 -8.48
CA SER A 332 -19.30 -3.36 -9.40
C SER A 332 -18.41 -3.65 -10.64
N HIS A 333 -17.51 -4.63 -10.54
CA HIS A 333 -16.62 -5.02 -11.64
C HIS A 333 -17.17 -6.14 -12.53
N ARG A 334 -18.16 -6.92 -12.05
CA ARG A 334 -18.83 -7.95 -12.84
C ARG A 334 -19.74 -7.36 -13.92
N GLU A 335 -20.28 -6.18 -13.69
CA GLU A 335 -21.20 -5.51 -14.62
C GLU A 335 -20.49 -4.87 -15.84
N LYS A 336 -19.14 -4.85 -15.86
CA LYS A 336 -18.32 -4.26 -16.93
C LYS A 336 -17.52 -5.28 -17.75
N ARG A 337 -17.69 -6.58 -17.50
CA ARG A 337 -17.14 -7.67 -18.31
C ARG A 337 -18.24 -8.30 -19.14
#